data_AF-A0A2D7K471-F1
#
_entry.id   AF-A0A2D7K471-F1
#
_cell.length_a   1.000
_cell.length_b   1.000
_cell.length_c   1.000
_cell.angle_alpha   90.00
_cell.angle_beta   90.00
_cell.angle_gamma   90.00
#
_symmetry.space_group_name_H-M   'P 1'
#
loop_
_entity.id
_entity.type
_entity.pdbx_description
1 polymer ?
#
loop_
_entity_poly.entity_id
_entity_poly.type
_entity_poly.pdbx_seq_one_letter_code
_entity_poly.pdbx_strand_id
1 'polypeptide(L)'
;LLGSEAACGTTAGASSNFGEADDVRLVNTGSTNRLVSITDSSNNVVATFTLIAGEVTFVRKKREEKIFAAHAEVLAVGVVTP
;
A
#
# COMPACT_ATOMS: atom_id res chain seq x y z
N LEU A 1 -9.78 -11.60 0.71
CA LEU A 1 -9.32 -10.35 1.35
C LEU A 1 -9.08 -10.63 2.83
N LEU A 2 -8.06 -10.01 3.42
CA LEU A 2 -7.70 -10.09 4.84
C LEU A 2 -8.17 -8.80 5.52
N GLY A 3 -9.34 -8.84 6.16
CA GLY A 3 -9.89 -7.71 6.91
C GLY A 3 -10.57 -6.65 6.04
N SER A 4 -10.56 -5.41 6.53
CA SER A 4 -11.16 -4.23 5.88
C SER A 4 -10.10 -3.38 5.17
N GLU A 5 -10.52 -2.58 4.19
CA GLU A 5 -9.68 -1.51 3.65
C GLU A 5 -9.27 -0.53 4.76
N ALA A 6 -7.99 -0.13 4.75
CA ALA A 6 -7.44 0.87 5.66
C ALA A 6 -6.67 1.91 4.84
N ALA A 7 -6.70 3.16 5.29
CA ALA A 7 -5.90 4.22 4.69
C ALA A 7 -4.40 3.90 4.82
N CYS A 8 -3.66 4.05 3.73
CA CYS A 8 -2.21 4.00 3.79
C CYS A 8 -1.68 5.11 4.70
N GLY A 9 -0.66 4.79 5.50
CA GLY A 9 0.13 5.83 6.17
C GLY A 9 0.74 6.78 5.15
N THR A 10 1.06 8.00 5.59
CA THR A 10 1.60 9.05 4.71
C THR A 10 3.11 9.28 4.85
N THR A 11 3.76 8.48 5.69
CA THR A 11 5.20 8.52 5.92
C THR A 11 5.73 7.10 6.04
N ALA A 12 7.05 6.92 5.84
CA ALA A 12 7.70 5.62 5.98
C ALA A 12 7.50 5.03 7.39
N GLY A 13 7.56 5.84 8.44
CA GLY A 13 7.32 5.41 9.83
C GLY A 13 5.87 5.00 10.13
N ALA A 14 4.92 5.39 9.27
CA ALA A 14 3.51 5.00 9.35
C ALA A 14 3.12 3.92 8.32
N SER A 15 4.09 3.33 7.62
CA SER A 15 3.85 2.26 6.64
C SER A 15 3.29 0.99 7.30
N SER A 16 2.46 0.25 6.57
CA SER A 16 1.80 -0.97 7.06
C SER A 16 2.11 -2.18 6.17
N ASN A 17 2.24 -3.36 6.76
CA ASN A 17 2.38 -4.63 6.03
C ASN A 17 1.04 -5.26 5.62
N PHE A 18 -0.08 -4.63 6.00
CA PHE A 18 -1.45 -5.03 5.70
C PHE A 18 -1.75 -6.49 6.06
N GLY A 19 -1.39 -6.88 7.29
CA GLY A 19 -1.61 -8.24 7.81
C GLY A 19 -0.63 -9.26 7.26
N GLU A 20 0.61 -8.83 6.98
CA GLU A 20 1.68 -9.66 6.42
C GLU A 20 1.31 -10.33 5.09
N ALA A 21 0.41 -9.72 4.33
CA ALA A 21 -0.03 -10.24 3.04
C ALA A 21 1.09 -10.15 1.99
N ASP A 22 1.21 -11.20 1.17
CA ASP A 22 2.11 -11.24 0.02
C ASP A 22 1.57 -10.39 -1.15
N ASP A 23 0.24 -10.27 -1.26
CA ASP A 23 -0.46 -9.41 -2.21
C ASP A 23 -1.34 -8.38 -1.48
N VAL A 24 -1.28 -7.12 -1.89
CA VAL A 24 -2.10 -6.04 -1.34
C VAL A 24 -2.89 -5.39 -2.47
N ARG A 25 -4.21 -5.28 -2.33
CA ARG A 25 -5.03 -4.48 -3.23
C ARG A 25 -5.01 -3.04 -2.77
N LEU A 26 -4.74 -2.10 -3.67
CA LEU A 26 -4.79 -0.67 -3.42
C LEU A 26 -5.87 -0.02 -4.28
N VAL A 27 -6.49 1.02 -3.76
CA VAL A 27 -7.36 1.93 -4.50
C VAL A 27 -7.04 3.37 -4.16
N ASN A 28 -6.92 4.23 -5.17
CA ASN A 28 -6.84 5.67 -4.97
C ASN A 28 -8.25 6.25 -5.10
N THR A 29 -8.90 6.56 -3.98
CA THR A 29 -10.27 7.11 -4.00
C THR A 29 -10.32 8.61 -4.26
N GLY A 30 -9.16 9.26 -4.41
CA GLY A 30 -9.07 10.68 -4.72
C GLY A 30 -9.06 10.98 -6.21
N SER A 31 -8.96 12.28 -6.51
CA SER A 31 -8.89 12.81 -7.88
C SER A 31 -7.47 13.15 -8.32
N THR A 32 -6.46 12.96 -7.47
CA THR A 32 -5.05 13.25 -7.78
C THR A 32 -4.24 11.96 -7.86
N ASN A 33 -3.31 11.87 -8.81
CA ASN A 33 -2.37 10.74 -8.86
C ASN A 33 -1.47 10.73 -7.63
N ARG A 34 -1.27 9.57 -7.00
CA ARG A 34 -0.50 9.46 -5.76
C ARG A 34 0.72 8.57 -5.93
N LEU A 35 1.85 9.01 -5.42
CA LEU A 35 3.03 8.17 -5.26
C LEU A 35 2.75 7.17 -4.13
N VAL A 36 2.89 5.89 -4.42
CA VAL A 36 2.90 4.79 -3.45
C VAL A 36 4.35 4.34 -3.31
N SER A 37 4.75 4.06 -2.07
CA SER A 37 6.10 3.65 -1.71
C SER A 37 6.06 2.36 -0.91
N ILE A 38 6.99 1.46 -1.22
CA ILE A 38 7.22 0.20 -0.52
C ILE A 38 8.52 0.34 0.26
N THR A 39 8.51 -0.07 1.52
CA THR A 39 9.67 -0.06 2.40
C THR A 39 10.04 -1.46 2.87
N ASP A 40 11.31 -1.64 3.22
CA ASP A 40 11.74 -2.79 4.01
C ASP A 40 11.22 -2.71 5.46
N SER A 41 11.54 -3.73 6.27
CA SER A 41 11.17 -3.75 7.70
C SER A 41 11.73 -2.55 8.48
N SER A 42 12.85 -1.99 8.02
CA SER A 42 13.57 -0.86 8.62
C SER A 42 13.10 0.52 8.12
N ASN A 43 12.01 0.58 7.35
CA ASN A 43 11.44 1.81 6.75
C ASN A 43 12.28 2.43 5.63
N ASN A 44 13.28 1.74 5.08
CA ASN A 44 13.98 2.23 3.89
C ASN A 44 13.11 1.99 2.66
N VAL A 45 12.96 3.00 1.79
CA VAL A 45 12.20 2.86 0.54
C VAL A 45 12.96 1.96 -0.43
N VAL A 46 12.31 0.88 -0.85
CA VAL A 46 12.87 -0.12 -1.79
C VAL A 46 12.24 -0.05 -3.18
N ALA A 47 11.01 0.45 -3.28
CA ALA A 47 10.32 0.65 -4.55
C ALA A 47 9.27 1.76 -4.45
N THR A 48 8.94 2.38 -5.58
CA THR A 48 7.85 3.35 -5.69
C THR A 48 7.11 3.18 -7.01
N PHE A 49 5.85 3.58 -7.05
CA PHE A 49 5.06 3.69 -8.28
C PHE A 49 3.97 4.74 -8.12
N THR A 50 3.47 5.27 -9.23
CA THR A 50 2.33 6.18 -9.23
C THR A 50 1.03 5.40 -9.41
N LEU A 51 0.07 5.60 -8.51
CA LEU A 51 -1.30 5.09 -8.62
C LEU A 51 -2.21 6.22 -9.13
N ILE A 52 -2.84 6.01 -10.28
CA ILE A 52 -3.68 7.02 -10.93
C ILE A 52 -4.95 7.26 -10.08
N ALA A 53 -5.49 8.48 -10.16
CA ALA A 53 -6.77 8.82 -9.55
C ALA A 53 -7.88 7.84 -9.96
N GLY A 54 -8.63 7.32 -8.99
CA GLY A 54 -9.70 6.34 -9.22
C GLY A 54 -9.25 4.92 -9.57
N GLU A 55 -7.94 4.67 -9.67
CA GLU A 55 -7.42 3.36 -10.08
C GLU A 55 -7.42 2.35 -8.91
N VAL A 56 -7.61 1.08 -9.25
CA VAL A 56 -7.38 -0.08 -8.39
C VAL A 56 -6.22 -0.88 -8.96
N THR A 57 -5.26 -1.26 -8.12
CA THR A 57 -4.15 -2.14 -8.50
C THR A 57 -3.86 -3.19 -7.44
N PHE A 58 -3.02 -4.15 -7.77
CA PHE A 58 -2.51 -5.17 -6.84
C PHE A 58 -0.99 -5.10 -6.82
N VAL A 59 -0.42 -5.03 -5.63
CA VAL A 59 1.02 -5.00 -5.41
C VAL A 59 1.42 -6.29 -4.72
N ARG A 60 2.33 -7.03 -5.36
CA ARG A 60 3.03 -8.14 -4.73
C ARG A 60 4.27 -7.62 -4.01
N LYS A 61 4.43 -7.99 -2.75
CA LYS A 61 5.55 -7.60 -1.88
C LYS A 61 5.99 -8.77 -1.02
N LYS A 62 7.13 -8.64 -0.32
CA LYS A 62 7.48 -9.58 0.76
C LYS A 62 6.61 -9.32 1.99
N ARG A 63 6.47 -10.31 2.88
CA ARG A 63 5.61 -10.20 4.08
C ARG A 63 6.04 -9.07 5.00
N GLU A 64 7.34 -8.92 5.19
CA GLU A 64 7.98 -7.90 6.03
C GLU A 64 7.99 -6.51 5.41
N GLU A 65 7.81 -6.41 4.08
CA GLU A 65 7.74 -5.12 3.39
C GLU A 65 6.43 -4.41 3.74
N LYS A 66 6.50 -3.07 3.79
CA LYS A 66 5.39 -2.21 4.18
C LYS A 66 5.09 -1.20 3.10
N ILE A 67 3.85 -0.72 3.06
CA ILE A 67 3.38 0.24 2.06
C ILE A 67 2.92 1.53 2.76
N PHE A 68 3.29 2.67 2.19
CA PHE A 68 2.74 3.99 2.50
C PHE A 68 2.49 4.75 1.20
N ALA A 69 1.69 5.82 1.26
CA ALA A 69 1.33 6.60 0.08
C ALA A 69 1.48 8.10 0.34
N ALA A 70 1.52 8.91 -0.72
CA ALA A 70 1.59 10.36 -0.59
C ALA A 70 0.32 10.98 0.07
N HIS A 71 -0.77 10.22 0.20
CA HIS A 71 -2.01 10.69 0.82
C HIS A 71 -2.87 9.53 1.34
N ALA A 72 -3.67 9.79 2.39
CA ALA A 72 -4.53 8.81 3.05
C ALA A 72 -5.79 8.40 2.26
N GLU A 73 -6.03 9.02 1.10
CA GLU A 73 -7.07 8.60 0.15
C GLU A 73 -6.69 7.34 -0.64
N VAL A 74 -5.43 6.91 -0.54
CA VAL A 74 -5.04 5.59 -0.99
C VAL A 74 -5.43 4.60 0.12
N LEU A 75 -6.43 3.78 -0.17
CA LEU A 75 -6.87 2.70 0.72
C LEU A 75 -6.24 1.38 0.26
N ALA A 76 -5.94 0.51 1.21
CA ALA A 76 -5.32 -0.77 0.94
C ALA A 76 -5.88 -1.89 1.82
N VAL A 77 -5.88 -3.11 1.28
CA VAL A 77 -6.33 -4.33 1.99
C VAL A 77 -5.48 -5.51 1.56
N GLY A 78 -5.06 -6.33 2.52
CA GLY A 78 -4.32 -7.57 2.26
C GLY A 78 -5.19 -8.57 1.48
N VAL A 79 -4.58 -9.36 0.60
CA VAL A 79 -5.25 -10.40 -0.19
C VAL A 79 -4.77 -11.76 0.29
N VAL A 80 -5.71 -12.70 0.45
CA VAL A 80 -5.37 -14.10 0.68
C VAL A 80 -4.97 -14.71 -0.65
N THR A 81 -3.75 -15.18 -0.74
CA THR A 81 -3.29 -16.04 -1.84
C THR A 81 -3.48 -17.52 -1.45
N PRO A 82 -3.98 -18.36 -2.37
CA PRO A 82 -4.11 -19.80 -2.14
C PRO A 82 -2.76 -20.51 -2.01
#